data_AF-A0A7H4MMJ7-F1
#
_entry.id   AF-A0A7H4MMJ7-F1
#
_cell.length_a   1.000
_cell.length_b   1.000
_cell.length_c   1.000
_cell.angle_alpha   90.00
_cell.angle_beta   90.00
_cell.angle_gamma   90.00
#
_symmetry.space_group_name_H-M   'P 1'
#
loop_
_entity.id
_entity.type
_entity.pdbx_description
1 polymer ?
#
loop_
_entity_poly.entity_id
_entity_poly.type
_entity_poly.pdbx_seq_one_letter_code
_entity_poly.pdbx_strand_id
1 'polypeptide(L)'
;MLCVVLRQVVSPPLSPYFGYARQDRRVRSARVPITAKVVADFLSSVGVDRVLTVDLHAEQIQGFFDVPVDNVFGSPILLEDMLQLNLDNPIVVSPDIGGVVRARAIAKLLNDTDMAIIDKRRPRANVSQVMHIIGDVAGRDCVMVDDMIDTGGTLCKAAEALKERGAKRVFAYATHPIFSGNAIQNIKNSVIDEFVVCDTIPLAPEIKALDKVRTLTLSGMLAEAIRRISNEESISAMFEH
;
A
#
# COMPACT_ATOMS: atom_id res chain seq x y z
N MET A 1 -4.54 14.46 7.68
CA MET A 1 -3.11 14.52 7.28
C MET A 1 -2.36 15.04 8.49
N LEU A 2 -1.88 14.16 9.37
CA LEU A 2 -1.08 14.58 10.52
C LEU A 2 0.37 14.67 10.03
N CYS A 3 0.72 15.80 9.42
CA CYS A 3 2.11 16.11 9.12
C CYS A 3 2.70 16.70 10.40
N VAL A 4 3.51 15.93 11.12
CA VAL A 4 4.16 16.42 12.34
C VAL A 4 5.31 17.32 11.92
N VAL A 5 5.06 18.61 11.74
CA VAL A 5 6.09 19.62 11.45
C VAL A 5 6.63 20.12 12.80
N LEU A 6 7.69 19.52 13.32
CA LEU A 6 8.36 20.00 14.53
C LEU A 6 9.27 21.17 14.15
N ARG A 7 8.75 22.39 14.31
CA ARG A 7 9.39 23.61 13.81
C ARG A 7 10.67 24.07 14.54
N GLN A 8 11.20 23.33 15.52
CA GLN A 8 12.39 23.77 16.28
C GLN A 8 13.31 22.65 16.81
N VAL A 9 13.17 21.39 16.40
CA VAL A 9 14.06 20.30 16.88
C VAL A 9 14.27 19.29 15.76
N VAL A 10 15.45 19.29 15.12
CA VAL A 10 16.22 18.20 14.44
C VAL A 10 15.47 17.05 13.73
N SER A 11 14.15 17.13 13.56
CA SER A 11 13.29 16.00 13.23
C SER A 11 12.51 16.38 11.97
N PRO A 12 12.71 15.66 10.86
CA PRO A 12 12.03 15.97 9.61
C PRO A 12 10.51 15.83 9.79
N PRO A 13 9.70 16.61 9.06
CA PRO A 13 8.28 16.33 8.97
C PRO A 13 8.02 14.87 8.57
N LEU A 14 7.36 14.18 9.49
CA LEU A 14 6.92 12.81 9.31
C LEU A 14 5.50 12.83 8.73
N SER A 15 5.33 12.22 7.56
CA SER A 15 4.03 11.98 6.96
C SER A 15 3.93 10.50 6.59
N PRO A 16 3.48 9.61 7.50
CA PRO A 16 3.47 8.18 7.26
C PRO A 16 2.62 7.79 6.04
N TYR A 17 1.59 8.57 5.72
CA TYR A 17 0.85 8.48 4.47
C TYR A 17 0.94 9.81 3.71
N PHE A 18 1.49 9.79 2.50
CA PHE A 18 1.56 10.97 1.64
C PHE A 18 0.25 11.15 0.87
N GLY A 19 -0.59 12.09 1.33
CA GLY A 19 -1.84 12.44 0.65
C GLY A 19 -1.61 12.95 -0.78
N TYR A 20 -2.62 12.82 -1.64
CA TYR A 20 -2.57 13.21 -3.06
C TYR A 20 -1.55 12.45 -3.94
N ALA A 21 -0.85 11.44 -3.42
CA ALA A 21 0.16 10.66 -4.16
C ALA A 21 -0.34 10.05 -5.48
N ARG A 22 -1.65 9.75 -5.59
CA ARG A 22 -2.28 9.23 -6.82
C ARG A 22 -2.43 10.27 -7.95
N GLN A 23 -2.19 11.55 -7.68
CA GLN A 23 -2.26 12.65 -8.64
C GLN A 23 -0.84 13.14 -9.00
N ASP A 24 -0.03 12.20 -9.50
CA ASP A 24 1.40 12.33 -9.81
C ASP A 24 1.69 12.67 -11.28
N ARG A 25 0.72 12.52 -12.19
CA ARG A 25 0.94 12.73 -13.63
C ARG A 25 -0.30 13.19 -14.39
N ARG A 26 -0.07 13.78 -15.57
CA ARG A 26 -1.10 14.15 -16.55
C ARG A 26 -1.23 13.08 -17.63
N VAL A 27 -2.09 12.09 -17.41
CA VAL A 27 -2.34 11.03 -18.39
C VAL A 27 -2.89 11.64 -19.69
N ARG A 28 -2.24 11.34 -20.83
CA ARG A 28 -2.62 11.81 -22.18
C ARG A 28 -2.85 13.33 -22.25
N SER A 29 -2.02 14.10 -21.55
CA SER A 29 -2.08 15.57 -21.52
C SER A 29 -3.42 16.14 -21.00
N ALA A 30 -4.20 15.34 -20.27
CA ALA A 30 -5.43 15.81 -19.62
C ALA A 30 -5.16 17.08 -18.79
N ARG A 31 -6.13 18.00 -18.76
CA ARG A 31 -6.06 19.26 -18.01
C ARG A 31 -6.42 19.01 -16.55
N VAL A 32 -5.59 18.23 -15.87
CA VAL A 32 -5.70 17.90 -14.45
C VAL A 32 -4.44 18.38 -13.72
N PRO A 33 -4.55 18.76 -12.44
CA PRO A 33 -3.39 19.15 -11.64
C PRO A 33 -2.49 17.93 -11.36
N ILE A 34 -1.19 18.19 -11.18
CA ILE A 34 -0.26 17.25 -10.54
C ILE A 34 -0.20 17.65 -9.07
N THR A 35 -1.25 17.31 -8.33
CA THR A 35 -1.46 17.80 -6.96
C THR A 35 -0.36 17.30 -6.01
N ALA A 36 0.21 16.12 -6.25
CA ALA A 36 1.36 15.64 -5.48
C ALA A 36 2.57 16.61 -5.58
N LYS A 37 2.83 17.19 -6.75
CA LYS A 37 3.89 18.20 -6.93
C LYS A 37 3.54 19.51 -6.23
N VAL A 38 2.29 19.96 -6.30
CA VAL A 38 1.83 21.16 -5.57
C VAL A 38 2.00 21.01 -4.06
N VAL A 39 1.71 19.83 -3.50
CA VAL A 39 1.94 19.54 -2.08
C VAL A 39 3.44 19.59 -1.75
N ALA A 40 4.28 19.01 -2.60
CA ALA A 40 5.74 19.09 -2.45
C ALA A 40 6.26 20.53 -2.49
N ASP A 41 5.75 21.36 -3.39
CA ASP A 41 6.07 22.79 -3.49
C ASP A 41 5.67 23.56 -2.23
N PHE A 42 4.49 23.27 -1.69
CA PHE A 42 4.02 23.91 -0.45
C PHE A 42 4.89 23.54 0.75
N LEU A 43 5.22 22.26 0.92
CA LEU A 43 6.12 21.79 1.98
C LEU A 43 7.50 22.45 1.84
N SER A 44 8.04 22.51 0.62
CA SER A 44 9.31 23.18 0.35
C SER A 44 9.24 24.69 0.68
N SER A 45 8.14 25.37 0.32
CA SER A 45 7.99 26.82 0.57
C SER A 45 7.93 27.20 2.05
N VAL A 46 7.47 26.29 2.92
CA VAL A 46 7.38 26.54 4.37
C VAL A 46 8.66 26.18 5.12
N GLY A 47 9.70 25.75 4.39
CA GLY A 47 11.04 25.47 4.90
C GLY A 47 11.19 24.05 5.45
N VAL A 48 10.63 23.05 4.77
CA VAL A 48 10.91 21.64 5.10
C VAL A 48 12.28 21.24 4.55
N ASP A 49 13.20 20.80 5.42
CA ASP A 49 14.57 20.43 5.04
C ASP A 49 14.75 18.95 4.65
N ARG A 50 13.77 18.09 4.97
CA ARG A 50 13.77 16.65 4.68
C ARG A 50 12.37 16.06 4.90
N VAL A 51 11.99 15.00 4.19
CA VAL A 51 10.70 14.32 4.35
C VAL A 51 10.91 12.84 4.67
N LEU A 52 10.19 12.31 5.66
CA LEU A 52 10.09 10.88 5.93
C LEU A 52 8.65 10.41 5.67
N THR A 53 8.48 9.40 4.81
CA THR A 53 7.18 8.85 4.43
C THR A 53 7.25 7.34 4.23
N VAL A 54 6.09 6.67 4.20
CA VAL A 54 6.00 5.21 3.99
C VAL A 54 5.31 4.96 2.66
N ASP A 55 5.83 4.01 1.86
CA ASP A 55 5.22 3.45 0.65
C ASP A 55 4.54 4.47 -0.28
N LEU A 56 5.32 5.42 -0.80
CA LEU A 56 4.84 6.33 -1.84
C LEU A 56 4.16 5.57 -2.99
N HIS A 57 2.97 6.02 -3.39
CA HIS A 57 2.23 5.44 -4.52
C HIS A 57 3.07 5.34 -5.80
N ALA A 58 3.91 6.35 -6.03
CA ALA A 58 4.89 6.40 -7.10
C ALA A 58 6.20 6.93 -6.51
N GLU A 59 7.28 6.13 -6.59
CA GLU A 59 8.60 6.50 -6.06
C GLU A 59 9.16 7.78 -6.71
N GLN A 60 8.71 8.12 -7.92
CA GLN A 60 9.08 9.35 -8.62
C GLN A 60 8.67 10.62 -7.87
N ILE A 61 7.72 10.53 -6.92
CA ILE A 61 7.34 11.65 -6.03
C ILE A 61 8.56 12.15 -5.24
N GLN A 62 9.57 11.32 -4.97
CA GLN A 62 10.82 11.78 -4.36
C GLN A 62 11.48 12.91 -5.18
N GLY A 63 11.42 12.82 -6.52
CA GLY A 63 11.91 13.87 -7.42
C GLY A 63 11.02 15.10 -7.53
N PHE A 64 9.89 15.17 -6.81
CA PHE A 64 9.10 16.40 -6.70
C PHE A 64 9.64 17.35 -5.63
N PHE A 65 10.50 16.87 -4.74
CA PHE A 65 11.14 17.64 -3.68
C PHE A 65 12.57 18.01 -4.09
N ASP A 66 13.00 19.20 -3.70
CA ASP A 66 14.40 19.62 -3.81
C ASP A 66 15.23 19.20 -2.59
N VAL A 67 14.56 18.66 -1.56
CA VAL A 67 15.15 18.17 -0.31
C VAL A 67 15.14 16.64 -0.25
N PRO A 68 16.01 16.01 0.57
CA PRO A 68 16.01 14.56 0.72
C PRO A 68 14.66 14.01 1.16
N VAL A 69 14.23 12.92 0.51
CA VAL A 69 13.01 12.19 0.85
C VAL A 69 13.39 10.76 1.19
N ASP A 70 13.19 10.40 2.45
CA ASP A 70 13.35 9.04 2.95
C ASP A 70 12.00 8.32 2.79
N ASN A 71 11.85 7.53 1.72
CA ASN A 71 10.67 6.68 1.48
C ASN A 71 10.92 5.27 2.04
N VAL A 72 10.36 4.98 3.22
CA VAL A 72 10.49 3.67 3.86
C VAL A 72 9.40 2.71 3.38
N PHE A 73 9.70 1.41 3.33
CA PHE A 73 8.76 0.39 2.87
C PHE A 73 8.15 -0.37 4.05
N GLY A 74 6.83 -0.48 4.11
CA GLY A 74 6.12 -1.30 5.08
C GLY A 74 6.18 -2.81 4.76
N SER A 75 6.66 -3.18 3.58
CA SER A 75 6.72 -4.56 3.11
C SER A 75 7.46 -5.54 4.03
N PRO A 76 8.55 -5.19 4.76
CA PRO A 76 9.20 -6.14 5.67
C PRO A 76 8.28 -6.57 6.83
N ILE A 77 7.52 -5.61 7.40
CA ILE A 77 6.57 -5.88 8.49
C ILE A 77 5.38 -6.69 7.97
N LEU A 78 4.88 -6.37 6.78
CA LEU A 78 3.82 -7.15 6.12
C LEU A 78 4.29 -8.58 5.82
N LEU A 79 5.53 -8.76 5.36
CA LEU A 79 6.11 -10.05 5.03
C LEU A 79 6.33 -10.92 6.28
N GLU A 80 6.83 -10.32 7.37
CA GLU A 80 6.99 -11.01 8.66
C GLU A 80 5.65 -11.62 9.10
N ASP A 81 4.57 -10.86 8.98
CA ASP A 81 3.22 -11.34 9.29
C ASP A 81 2.75 -12.46 8.35
N MET A 82 2.99 -12.32 7.04
CA MET A 82 2.65 -13.37 6.05
C MET A 82 3.35 -14.70 6.36
N LEU A 83 4.61 -14.65 6.79
CA LEU A 83 5.39 -15.84 7.15
C LEU A 83 4.86 -16.52 8.42
N GLN A 84 4.21 -15.79 9.31
CA GLN A 84 3.60 -16.33 10.54
C GLN A 84 2.22 -16.98 10.32
N LEU A 85 1.54 -16.66 9.21
CA LEU A 85 0.17 -17.09 8.94
C LEU A 85 -0.02 -18.56 8.51
N ASN A 86 1.06 -19.35 8.47
CA ASN A 86 1.03 -20.76 8.05
C ASN A 86 0.19 -20.96 6.77
N LEU A 87 0.55 -20.22 5.72
CA LEU A 87 -0.12 -20.28 4.43
C LEU A 87 0.12 -21.63 3.76
N ASP A 88 -0.91 -22.17 3.11
CA ASP A 88 -0.86 -23.43 2.38
C ASP A 88 -0.70 -23.16 0.89
N ASN A 89 0.47 -23.52 0.35
CA ASN A 89 0.87 -23.28 -1.04
C ASN A 89 0.52 -21.86 -1.52
N PRO A 90 1.02 -20.79 -0.85
CA PRO A 90 0.58 -19.43 -1.11
C PRO A 90 0.88 -19.01 -2.55
N ILE A 91 0.12 -18.03 -3.07
CA ILE A 91 0.43 -17.29 -4.29
C ILE A 91 0.20 -15.80 -4.04
N VAL A 92 1.17 -14.97 -4.42
CA VAL A 92 1.02 -13.51 -4.30
C VAL A 92 0.25 -12.97 -5.49
N VAL A 93 -0.73 -12.11 -5.25
CA VAL A 93 -1.63 -11.61 -6.29
C VAL A 93 -1.54 -10.09 -6.39
N SER A 94 -1.24 -9.59 -7.59
CA SER A 94 -1.38 -8.16 -7.88
C SER A 94 -2.83 -7.84 -8.25
N PRO A 95 -3.53 -6.96 -7.50
CA PRO A 95 -4.94 -6.65 -7.74
C PRO A 95 -5.17 -5.79 -9.00
N ASP A 96 -4.09 -5.23 -9.57
CA ASP A 96 -4.07 -4.58 -10.87
C ASP A 96 -2.67 -4.64 -11.52
N ILE A 97 -2.52 -4.00 -12.68
CA ILE A 97 -1.25 -3.96 -13.43
C ILE A 97 -0.21 -3.06 -12.75
N GLY A 98 -0.65 -2.03 -12.02
CA GLY A 98 0.25 -1.08 -11.37
C GLY A 98 1.03 -1.71 -10.21
N GLY A 99 0.38 -2.61 -9.46
CA GLY A 99 0.97 -3.31 -8.33
C GLY A 99 1.92 -4.47 -8.66
N VAL A 100 2.12 -4.81 -9.94
CA VAL A 100 2.83 -6.05 -10.34
C VAL A 100 4.27 -6.08 -9.86
N VAL A 101 4.96 -4.93 -9.87
CA VAL A 101 6.35 -4.83 -9.39
C VAL A 101 6.43 -5.15 -7.89
N ARG A 102 5.49 -4.60 -7.11
CA ARG A 102 5.38 -4.83 -5.66
C ARG A 102 5.03 -6.27 -5.34
N ALA A 103 4.01 -6.83 -6.01
CA ALA A 103 3.61 -8.22 -5.86
C ALA A 103 4.77 -9.17 -6.17
N ARG A 104 5.55 -8.90 -7.22
CA ARG A 104 6.73 -9.70 -7.58
C ARG A 104 7.82 -9.65 -6.52
N ALA A 105 8.11 -8.47 -5.97
CA ALA A 105 9.10 -8.31 -4.91
C ALA A 105 8.72 -9.13 -3.67
N ILE A 106 7.44 -9.07 -3.27
CA ILE A 106 6.93 -9.85 -2.13
C ILE A 106 6.92 -11.35 -2.43
N ALA A 107 6.54 -11.76 -3.63
CA ALA A 107 6.57 -13.18 -4.03
C ALA A 107 7.97 -13.79 -3.89
N LYS A 108 9.00 -13.04 -4.34
CA LYS A 108 10.41 -13.44 -4.20
C LYS A 108 10.83 -13.60 -2.74
N LEU A 109 10.42 -12.66 -1.87
CA LEU A 109 10.76 -12.68 -0.45
C LEU A 109 9.93 -13.69 0.35
N LEU A 110 8.72 -14.02 -0.11
CA LEU A 110 7.85 -15.04 0.47
C LEU A 110 8.21 -16.43 -0.08
N ASN A 111 9.46 -16.85 0.18
CA ASN A 111 10.02 -18.15 -0.21
C ASN A 111 9.99 -18.43 -1.72
N ASP A 112 10.25 -17.41 -2.55
CA ASP A 112 10.24 -17.51 -4.02
C ASP A 112 8.93 -18.13 -4.57
N THR A 113 7.81 -17.73 -3.97
CA THR A 113 6.50 -18.23 -4.37
C THR A 113 6.04 -17.66 -5.71
N ASP A 114 5.03 -18.29 -6.32
CA ASP A 114 4.45 -17.83 -7.56
C ASP A 114 3.71 -16.49 -7.39
N MET A 115 3.47 -15.83 -8.52
CA MET A 115 2.68 -14.62 -8.60
C MET A 115 1.57 -14.75 -9.63
N ALA A 116 0.37 -14.24 -9.29
CA ALA A 116 -0.72 -14.02 -10.23
C ALA A 116 -1.01 -12.52 -10.41
N ILE A 117 -1.61 -12.17 -11.54
CA ILE A 117 -1.95 -10.80 -11.89
C ILE A 117 -3.41 -10.74 -12.32
N ILE A 118 -4.10 -9.72 -11.83
CA ILE A 118 -5.48 -9.43 -12.24
C ILE A 118 -5.46 -8.34 -13.31
N ASP A 119 -5.74 -8.73 -14.55
CA ASP A 119 -5.94 -7.82 -15.67
C ASP A 119 -7.41 -7.39 -15.74
N LYS A 120 -7.66 -6.13 -15.38
CA LYS A 120 -8.99 -5.51 -15.44
C LYS A 120 -9.24 -4.97 -16.83
N ARG A 121 -9.96 -5.73 -17.67
CA ARG A 121 -10.39 -5.24 -18.98
C ARG A 121 -11.79 -4.63 -18.91
N ARG A 122 -11.92 -3.41 -19.45
CA ARG A 122 -13.22 -2.80 -19.74
C ARG A 122 -13.44 -2.83 -21.25
N PRO A 123 -14.21 -3.78 -21.79
CA PRO A 123 -14.42 -3.86 -23.23
C PRO A 123 -15.24 -2.69 -23.79
N ARG A 124 -16.15 -2.09 -23.00
CA ARG A 124 -16.94 -0.88 -23.35
C ARG A 124 -17.32 -0.07 -22.12
N ALA A 125 -17.67 1.20 -22.30
CA ALA A 125 -18.39 1.97 -21.29
C ALA A 125 -19.73 1.27 -20.98
N ASN A 126 -20.05 1.07 -19.70
CA ASN A 126 -21.26 0.40 -19.17
C ASN A 126 -21.31 -1.13 -19.19
N VAL A 127 -20.24 -1.84 -19.58
CA VAL A 127 -20.16 -3.31 -19.39
C VAL A 127 -19.44 -3.61 -18.07
N SER A 128 -19.94 -4.61 -17.33
CA SER A 128 -19.33 -5.11 -16.10
C SER A 128 -17.84 -5.44 -16.34
N GLN A 129 -17.01 -5.10 -15.35
CA GLN A 129 -15.56 -5.36 -15.42
C GLN A 129 -15.32 -6.86 -15.51
N VAL A 130 -14.61 -7.31 -16.54
CA VAL A 130 -14.15 -8.70 -16.63
C VAL A 130 -12.76 -8.75 -16.01
N MET A 131 -12.60 -9.62 -15.02
CA MET A 131 -11.36 -9.85 -14.31
C MET A 131 -10.65 -11.07 -14.91
N HIS A 132 -9.60 -10.85 -15.69
CA HIS A 132 -8.77 -11.95 -16.18
C HIS A 132 -7.65 -12.20 -15.17
N ILE A 133 -7.61 -13.39 -14.59
CA ILE A 133 -6.51 -13.83 -13.74
C ILE A 133 -5.47 -14.53 -14.62
N ILE A 134 -4.24 -14.03 -14.57
CA ILE A 134 -3.05 -14.62 -15.18
C ILE A 134 -2.26 -15.26 -14.04
N GLY A 135 -2.15 -16.59 -14.05
CA GLY A 135 -1.59 -17.41 -12.96
C GLY A 135 -2.58 -18.48 -12.50
N ASP A 136 -2.06 -19.54 -11.88
CA ASP A 136 -2.87 -20.63 -11.32
C ASP A 136 -3.04 -20.47 -9.81
N VAL A 137 -4.30 -20.26 -9.41
CA VAL A 137 -4.73 -19.94 -8.04
C VAL A 137 -5.57 -21.05 -7.42
N ALA A 138 -5.85 -22.13 -8.15
CA ALA A 138 -6.76 -23.17 -7.71
C ALA A 138 -6.16 -23.97 -6.53
N GLY A 139 -6.92 -24.09 -5.44
CA GLY A 139 -6.52 -24.81 -4.23
C GLY A 139 -5.45 -24.09 -3.38
N ARG A 140 -5.10 -22.84 -3.71
CA ARG A 140 -4.01 -22.09 -3.06
C ARG A 140 -4.53 -20.97 -2.17
N ASP A 141 -3.76 -20.63 -1.14
CA ASP A 141 -3.97 -19.39 -0.40
C ASP A 141 -3.47 -18.19 -1.21
N CYS A 142 -4.35 -17.25 -1.52
CA CYS A 142 -4.02 -16.06 -2.29
C CYS A 142 -3.72 -14.88 -1.37
N VAL A 143 -2.58 -14.23 -1.55
CA VAL A 143 -2.18 -13.03 -0.81
C VAL A 143 -2.19 -11.85 -1.77
N MET A 144 -3.27 -11.07 -1.76
CA MET A 144 -3.33 -9.82 -2.53
C MET A 144 -2.51 -8.74 -1.83
N VAL A 145 -1.64 -8.04 -2.56
CA VAL A 145 -0.85 -6.94 -1.98
C VAL A 145 -0.98 -5.67 -2.80
N ASP A 146 -1.24 -4.56 -2.10
CA ASP A 146 -1.34 -3.21 -2.68
C ASP A 146 -0.67 -2.16 -1.77
N ASP A 147 -0.42 -0.95 -2.25
CA ASP A 147 0.10 0.14 -1.38
C ASP A 147 -0.98 0.66 -0.44
N MET A 148 -2.23 0.71 -0.90
CA MET A 148 -3.32 1.33 -0.15
C MET A 148 -4.67 0.70 -0.45
N ILE A 149 -5.58 0.77 0.52
CA ILE A 149 -6.98 0.39 0.34
C ILE A 149 -7.88 1.60 0.56
N ASP A 150 -8.45 2.10 -0.53
CA ASP A 150 -9.37 3.24 -0.54
C ASP A 150 -10.82 2.81 -0.28
N THR A 151 -11.58 2.50 -1.33
CA THR A 151 -12.98 2.03 -1.15
C THR A 151 -13.06 0.51 -0.95
N GLY A 152 -11.98 -0.24 -1.12
CA GLY A 152 -11.95 -1.71 -1.06
C GLY A 152 -12.61 -2.43 -2.25
N GLY A 153 -13.43 -1.76 -3.06
CA GLY A 153 -14.22 -2.41 -4.12
C GLY A 153 -13.40 -3.13 -5.19
N THR A 154 -12.19 -2.64 -5.48
CA THR A 154 -11.23 -3.34 -6.36
C THR A 154 -10.82 -4.68 -5.78
N LEU A 155 -10.42 -4.69 -4.50
CA LEU A 155 -9.91 -5.89 -3.83
C LEU A 155 -11.05 -6.89 -3.61
N CYS A 156 -12.26 -6.44 -3.27
CA CYS A 156 -13.41 -7.33 -3.10
C CYS A 156 -13.74 -8.08 -4.39
N LYS A 157 -13.79 -7.39 -5.54
CA LYS A 157 -14.02 -8.03 -6.85
C LYS A 157 -12.88 -8.94 -7.27
N ALA A 158 -11.65 -8.56 -6.95
CA ALA A 158 -10.49 -9.40 -7.17
C ALA A 158 -10.60 -10.71 -6.38
N ALA A 159 -10.99 -10.63 -5.10
CA ALA A 159 -11.21 -11.79 -4.25
C ALA A 159 -12.34 -12.69 -4.74
N GLU A 160 -13.45 -12.11 -5.20
CA GLU A 160 -14.55 -12.87 -5.85
C GLU A 160 -14.02 -13.67 -7.04
N ALA A 161 -13.28 -13.03 -7.96
CA ALA A 161 -12.69 -13.69 -9.12
C ALA A 161 -11.68 -14.79 -8.72
N LEU A 162 -10.90 -14.59 -7.66
CA LEU A 162 -9.97 -15.60 -7.14
C LEU A 162 -10.73 -16.81 -6.59
N LYS A 163 -11.77 -16.59 -5.77
CA LYS A 163 -12.61 -17.65 -5.21
C LYS A 163 -13.35 -18.42 -6.31
N GLU A 164 -13.86 -17.74 -7.34
CA GLU A 164 -14.48 -18.38 -8.52
C GLU A 164 -13.51 -19.31 -9.27
N ARG A 165 -12.20 -19.02 -9.22
CA ARG A 165 -11.15 -19.89 -9.77
C ARG A 165 -10.58 -20.91 -8.78
N GLY A 166 -11.24 -21.08 -7.63
CA GLY A 166 -10.90 -22.12 -6.67
C GLY A 166 -9.83 -21.72 -5.65
N ALA A 167 -9.54 -20.43 -5.46
CA ALA A 167 -8.68 -20.00 -4.36
C ALA A 167 -9.24 -20.46 -3.00
N LYS A 168 -8.36 -20.98 -2.14
CA LYS A 168 -8.73 -21.55 -0.83
C LYS A 168 -9.07 -20.44 0.16
N ARG A 169 -8.08 -19.64 0.55
CA ARG A 169 -8.24 -18.40 1.33
C ARG A 169 -7.73 -17.22 0.53
N VAL A 170 -8.28 -16.03 0.80
CA VAL A 170 -7.86 -14.78 0.17
C VAL A 170 -7.58 -13.76 1.26
N PHE A 171 -6.32 -13.33 1.35
CA PHE A 171 -5.84 -12.30 2.26
C PHE A 171 -5.56 -11.01 1.48
N ALA A 172 -5.80 -9.86 2.10
CA ALA A 172 -5.55 -8.54 1.52
C ALA A 172 -4.58 -7.75 2.40
N TYR A 173 -3.39 -7.46 1.87
CA TYR A 173 -2.35 -6.69 2.54
C TYR A 173 -2.18 -5.33 1.91
N ALA A 174 -2.11 -4.29 2.73
CA ALA A 174 -1.73 -2.95 2.26
C ALA A 174 -1.10 -2.08 3.35
N THR A 175 -0.27 -1.12 2.96
CA THR A 175 0.34 -0.20 3.90
C THR A 175 -0.64 0.87 4.40
N HIS A 176 -1.46 1.44 3.51
CA HIS A 176 -2.31 2.58 3.86
C HIS A 176 -3.80 2.23 3.93
N PRO A 177 -4.42 2.22 5.13
CA PRO A 177 -5.84 1.95 5.29
C PRO A 177 -6.68 3.23 5.16
N ILE A 178 -6.91 3.69 3.92
CA ILE A 178 -7.70 4.89 3.66
C ILE A 178 -9.18 4.66 3.98
N PHE A 179 -9.73 3.50 3.58
CA PHE A 179 -11.09 3.03 3.89
C PHE A 179 -12.18 4.10 3.74
N SER A 180 -12.25 4.76 2.58
CA SER A 180 -13.22 5.83 2.30
C SER A 180 -14.54 5.30 1.74
N GLY A 181 -15.58 6.14 1.81
CA GLY A 181 -16.88 5.88 1.19
C GLY A 181 -17.51 4.57 1.69
N ASN A 182 -17.78 3.65 0.77
CA ASN A 182 -18.44 2.38 1.05
C ASN A 182 -17.49 1.26 1.55
N ALA A 183 -16.26 1.60 1.99
CA ALA A 183 -15.27 0.61 2.41
C ALA A 183 -15.79 -0.36 3.48
N ILE A 184 -16.48 0.12 4.51
CA ILE A 184 -17.04 -0.71 5.59
C ILE A 184 -17.94 -1.81 5.00
N GLN A 185 -18.84 -1.43 4.08
CA GLN A 185 -19.81 -2.34 3.49
C GLN A 185 -19.15 -3.31 2.52
N ASN A 186 -18.16 -2.84 1.76
CA ASN A 186 -17.37 -3.68 0.88
C ASN A 186 -16.58 -4.73 1.67
N ILE A 187 -15.96 -4.36 2.79
CA ILE A 187 -15.20 -5.28 3.65
C ILE A 187 -16.14 -6.32 4.28
N LYS A 188 -17.23 -5.87 4.90
CA LYS A 188 -18.22 -6.76 5.56
C LYS A 188 -18.76 -7.83 4.61
N ASN A 189 -19.11 -7.43 3.40
CA ASN A 189 -19.74 -8.32 2.41
C ASN A 189 -18.73 -9.06 1.55
N SER A 190 -17.43 -8.83 1.72
CA SER A 190 -16.39 -9.47 0.91
C SER A 190 -16.18 -10.92 1.27
N VAL A 191 -15.74 -11.68 0.27
CA VAL A 191 -15.22 -13.05 0.40
C VAL A 191 -13.75 -13.10 0.85
N ILE A 192 -13.16 -11.95 1.18
CA ILE A 192 -11.81 -11.86 1.75
C ILE A 192 -11.85 -12.41 3.16
N ASP A 193 -10.89 -13.25 3.49
CA ASP A 193 -10.75 -13.91 4.78
C ASP A 193 -10.22 -12.91 5.82
N GLU A 194 -9.19 -12.13 5.48
CA GLU A 194 -8.62 -11.11 6.36
C GLU A 194 -7.99 -9.95 5.57
N PHE A 195 -8.16 -8.74 6.09
CA PHE A 195 -7.50 -7.51 5.67
C PHE A 195 -6.44 -7.15 6.70
N VAL A 196 -5.18 -7.12 6.28
CA VAL A 196 -4.04 -6.76 7.12
C VAL A 196 -3.48 -5.43 6.62
N VAL A 197 -3.49 -4.42 7.48
CA VAL A 197 -3.08 -3.07 7.13
C VAL A 197 -2.07 -2.49 8.12
N CYS A 198 -1.28 -1.51 7.72
CA CYS A 198 -0.41 -0.80 8.66
C CYS A 198 -1.12 0.38 9.34
N ASP A 199 -0.57 0.85 10.47
CA ASP A 199 -1.10 1.98 11.26
C ASP A 199 -0.72 3.37 10.74
N THR A 200 -0.43 3.51 9.44
CA THR A 200 -0.12 4.82 8.80
C THR A 200 -1.29 5.80 8.81
N ILE A 201 -2.52 5.29 8.89
CA ILE A 201 -3.76 6.07 8.99
C ILE A 201 -4.60 5.49 10.14
N PRO A 202 -5.09 6.32 11.08
CA PRO A 202 -5.97 5.85 12.14
C PRO A 202 -7.27 5.27 11.58
N LEU A 203 -7.61 4.04 11.97
CA LEU A 203 -8.87 3.42 11.59
C LEU A 203 -10.06 4.06 12.32
N ALA A 204 -11.15 4.26 11.58
CA ALA A 204 -12.43 4.64 12.17
C ALA A 204 -12.96 3.52 13.10
N PRO A 205 -13.68 3.85 14.19
CA PRO A 205 -14.21 2.85 15.13
C PRO A 205 -15.00 1.72 14.45
N GLU A 206 -15.75 2.04 13.40
CA GLU A 206 -16.58 1.09 12.64
C GLU A 206 -15.75 0.08 11.85
N ILE A 207 -14.55 0.48 11.39
CA ILE A 207 -13.60 -0.43 10.73
C ILE A 207 -12.90 -1.30 11.78
N LYS A 208 -12.50 -0.72 12.92
CA LYS A 208 -11.88 -1.47 14.03
C LYS A 208 -12.79 -2.55 14.61
N ALA A 209 -14.10 -2.35 14.52
CA ALA A 209 -15.10 -3.32 14.97
C ALA A 209 -15.33 -4.49 14.00
N LEU A 210 -14.61 -4.53 12.86
CA LEU A 210 -14.70 -5.63 11.90
C LEU A 210 -13.69 -6.72 12.25
N ASP A 211 -14.17 -7.94 12.51
CA ASP A 211 -13.31 -9.09 12.86
C ASP A 211 -12.31 -9.48 11.76
N LYS A 212 -12.57 -9.04 10.52
CA LYS A 212 -11.73 -9.31 9.36
C LYS A 212 -10.63 -8.26 9.14
N VAL A 213 -10.48 -7.25 9.99
CA VAL A 213 -9.48 -6.17 9.81
C VAL A 213 -8.48 -6.22 10.95
N ARG A 214 -7.20 -6.42 10.62
CA ARG A 214 -6.10 -6.41 11.58
C ARG A 214 -5.07 -5.35 11.20
N THR A 215 -4.49 -4.73 12.22
CA THR A 215 -3.49 -3.66 12.05
C THR A 215 -2.12 -4.11 12.53
N LEU A 216 -1.09 -3.85 11.73
CA LEU A 216 0.32 -3.98 12.08
C LEU A 216 0.90 -2.60 12.39
N THR A 217 1.79 -2.52 13.37
CA THR A 217 2.41 -1.25 13.74
C THR A 217 3.72 -1.02 12.98
N LEU A 218 3.87 0.18 12.40
CA LEU A 218 5.13 0.66 11.84
C LEU A 218 5.91 1.51 12.84
N SER A 219 5.43 1.66 14.08
CA SER A 219 6.06 2.53 15.08
C SER A 219 7.54 2.20 15.32
N GLY A 220 7.90 0.92 15.40
CA GLY A 220 9.30 0.49 15.55
C GLY A 220 10.17 0.89 14.36
N MET A 221 9.69 0.67 13.13
CA MET A 221 10.37 1.06 11.90
C MET A 221 10.53 2.58 11.81
N LEU A 222 9.46 3.33 12.07
CA LEU A 222 9.50 4.79 12.03
C LEU A 222 10.39 5.38 13.13
N ALA A 223 10.36 4.81 14.34
CA ALA A 223 11.24 5.22 15.43
C ALA A 223 12.72 5.03 15.07
N GLU A 224 13.07 3.88 14.47
CA GLU A 224 14.44 3.62 14.02
C GLU A 224 14.86 4.54 12.88
N ALA A 225 13.97 4.81 11.91
CA ALA A 225 14.23 5.77 10.84
C ALA A 225 14.49 7.17 11.39
N ILE A 226 13.66 7.65 12.32
CA ILE A 226 13.85 8.96 12.98
C ILE A 226 15.16 9.00 13.76
N ARG A 227 15.48 7.94 14.52
CA ARG A 227 16.73 7.83 15.28
C ARG A 227 17.95 7.93 14.36
N ARG A 228 17.95 7.19 13.24
CA ARG A 228 19.03 7.22 12.25
C ARG A 228 19.19 8.58 11.60
N ILE A 229 18.09 9.22 11.20
CA ILE A 229 18.12 10.57 10.63
C ILE A 229 18.70 11.57 11.63
N SER A 230 18.27 11.52 12.90
CA SER A 230 18.76 12.40 13.95
C SER A 230 20.25 12.19 14.28
N ASN A 231 20.77 10.99 14.05
CA ASN A 231 22.16 10.62 14.31
C ASN A 231 23.05 10.66 13.06
N GLU A 232 22.52 11.11 11.91
CA GLU A 232 23.22 11.08 10.61
C GLU A 232 23.69 9.67 10.19
N GLU A 233 22.98 8.64 10.64
CA GLU A 233 23.23 7.25 10.28
C GLU A 233 22.54 6.89 8.96
N SER A 234 23.09 5.87 8.27
CA SER A 234 22.51 5.40 7.00
C SER A 234 21.12 4.79 7.21
N ILE A 235 20.13 5.33 6.49
CA ILE A 235 18.77 4.77 6.39
C ILE A 235 18.72 3.55 5.47
N SER A 236 19.58 3.50 4.44
CA SER A 236 19.61 2.38 3.49
C SER A 236 19.85 1.03 4.16
N ALA A 237 20.59 1.02 5.28
CA ALA A 237 20.82 -0.19 6.08
C ALA A 237 19.54 -0.80 6.71
N MET A 238 18.41 -0.08 6.70
CA MET A 238 17.10 -0.63 7.11
C MET A 238 16.47 -1.53 6.04
N PHE A 239 16.94 -1.47 4.79
CA PHE A 239 16.34 -2.17 3.65
C PHE A 239 17.25 -3.26 3.04
N GLU A 240 18.40 -3.53 3.66
CA GLU A 240 19.25 -4.65 3.27
C GLU A 240 18.61 -5.97 3.76
N HIS A 241 18.15 -6.76 2.79
CA HIS A 241 17.67 -8.14 2.95
C HIS A 241 18.39 -9.05 1.94
#